data_AF-A0A4Q1S267-F1
#
_entry.id   AF-A0A4Q1S267-F1
#
_cell.length_a   1.000
_cell.length_b   1.000
_cell.length_c   1.000
_cell.angle_alpha   90.00
_cell.angle_beta   90.00
_cell.angle_gamma   90.00
#
_symmetry.space_group_name_H-M   'P 1'
#
loop_
_entity.id
_entity.type
_entity.pdbx_description
1 polymer ?
#
loop_
_entity_poly.entity_id
_entity_poly.type
_entity_poly.pdbx_seq_one_letter_code
_entity_poly.pdbx_strand_id
1 'polypeptide(L)'
;MGKMFEIGQIAVIGALTGAFIGGIVLQGGIEGALWGGLALAAVLAAAVWPLLERPTALMRAKYGAAAFLPGMLVGGSQWLSIGVVGAAVGGAASSALAAFVASRLIVRQEEQGRYIRTRFHYVWLFFGGSLVTFFALNALFVAERAAPWQTWARSIPMAVQSSIVLAFVLLGYMICIGWQKRKTETWRQARSAARRAGGALLVGGLLLIAAASMFHYGLWSVHDAARFVGPLLSYALGWMLPCAVGLLLAKNRYRPVLGSVLGMIGAIFVLIVGISVFPMLLLPGSGLMWAGLVTGLVMIVLSILSMIKPQSHVTIGSFLILASILSFVGAAGGLIIGGVIGLLGGALVVGWSGKQEEKTSSDSSPPASPIPPHSPTMTG
;
A
#
# COMPACT_ATOMS: atom_id res chain seq x y z
N MET A 1 8.22 22.91 20.29
CA MET A 1 8.72 22.24 19.06
C MET A 1 7.62 21.66 18.16
N GLY A 2 6.55 21.03 18.70
CA GLY A 2 5.50 20.42 17.86
C GLY A 2 4.85 21.35 16.82
N LYS A 3 4.34 22.53 17.22
CA LYS A 3 3.63 23.45 16.32
C LYS A 3 4.45 23.89 15.09
N MET A 4 5.73 24.23 15.28
CA MET A 4 6.62 24.63 14.18
C MET A 4 6.86 23.49 13.18
N PHE A 5 6.99 22.26 13.67
CA PHE A 5 7.12 21.09 12.81
C PHE A 5 5.85 20.90 11.95
N GLU A 6 4.67 21.07 12.54
CA GLU A 6 3.39 20.92 11.82
C GLU A 6 3.19 21.97 10.73
N ILE A 7 3.58 23.22 11.00
CA ILE A 7 3.61 24.28 9.98
C ILE A 7 4.61 23.92 8.88
N GLY A 8 5.82 23.50 9.26
CA GLY A 8 6.88 23.14 8.32
C GLY A 8 6.46 22.05 7.34
N GLN A 9 5.75 21.01 7.81
CA GLN A 9 5.24 19.96 6.92
C GLN A 9 4.24 20.47 5.89
N ILE A 10 3.29 21.32 6.31
CA ILE A 10 2.28 21.85 5.40
C ILE A 10 2.92 22.86 4.43
N ALA A 11 3.89 23.66 4.89
CA ALA A 11 4.68 24.53 4.03
C ALA A 11 5.45 23.73 2.96
N VAL A 12 6.06 22.59 3.32
CA VAL A 12 6.74 21.70 2.35
C VAL A 12 5.76 21.13 1.33
N ILE A 13 4.59 20.65 1.77
CA ILE A 13 3.54 20.16 0.86
C ILE A 13 3.08 21.30 -0.08
N GLY A 14 2.90 22.50 0.46
CA GLY A 14 2.56 23.70 -0.29
C GLY A 14 3.62 24.10 -1.30
N ALA A 15 4.90 24.07 -0.92
CA ALA A 15 6.02 24.38 -1.79
C ALA A 15 6.07 23.44 -2.98
N LEU A 16 5.99 22.13 -2.74
CA LEU A 16 6.03 21.12 -3.80
C LEU A 16 4.81 21.21 -4.73
N THR A 17 3.63 21.40 -4.16
CA THR A 17 2.38 21.57 -4.92
C THR A 17 2.44 22.84 -5.77
N GLY A 18 2.85 23.95 -5.17
CA GLY A 18 2.94 25.24 -5.84
C GLY A 18 3.99 25.23 -6.95
N ALA A 19 5.11 24.54 -6.73
CA ALA A 19 6.14 24.36 -7.74
C ALA A 19 5.64 23.55 -8.93
N PHE A 20 4.88 22.47 -8.69
CA PHE A 20 4.23 21.71 -9.75
C PHE A 20 3.26 22.58 -10.56
N ILE A 21 2.41 23.35 -9.88
CA ILE A 21 1.43 24.23 -10.55
C ILE A 21 2.13 25.32 -11.36
N GLY A 22 3.03 26.08 -10.74
CA GLY A 22 3.67 27.20 -11.40
C GLY A 22 4.62 26.76 -12.53
N GLY A 23 5.31 25.64 -12.36
CA GLY A 23 6.25 25.14 -13.38
C GLY A 23 5.57 24.42 -14.54
N ILE A 24 4.69 23.47 -14.24
CA ILE A 24 4.11 22.57 -15.25
C ILE A 24 2.74 23.07 -15.71
N VAL A 25 1.83 23.35 -14.78
CA VAL A 25 0.44 23.69 -15.13
C VAL A 25 0.34 25.06 -15.79
N LEU A 26 1.09 26.04 -15.28
CA LEU A 26 1.14 27.41 -15.82
C LEU A 26 2.26 27.60 -16.85
N GLN A 27 3.01 26.54 -17.19
CA GLN A 27 4.13 26.57 -18.15
C GLN A 27 5.22 27.62 -17.81
N GLY A 28 5.35 28.03 -16.55
CA GLY A 28 6.34 29.04 -16.13
C GLY A 28 7.77 28.50 -15.96
N GLY A 29 8.01 27.22 -16.25
CA GLY A 29 9.33 26.61 -16.16
C GLY A 29 9.91 26.64 -14.74
N ILE A 30 11.21 26.91 -14.61
CA ILE A 30 11.91 26.95 -13.32
C ILE A 30 11.45 28.14 -12.47
N GLU A 31 11.26 29.30 -13.08
CA GLU A 31 10.82 30.52 -12.38
C GLU A 31 9.39 30.36 -11.85
N GLY A 32 8.48 29.86 -12.68
CA GLY A 32 7.12 29.53 -12.26
C GLY A 32 7.10 28.52 -11.12
N ALA A 33 7.96 27.50 -11.16
CA ALA A 33 8.07 26.53 -10.08
C ALA A 33 8.56 27.18 -8.77
N LEU A 34 9.57 28.06 -8.83
CA LEU A 34 10.09 28.74 -7.65
C LEU A 34 9.03 29.67 -7.02
N TRP A 35 8.42 30.55 -7.82
CA TRP A 35 7.42 31.50 -7.34
C TRP A 35 6.14 30.81 -6.89
N GLY A 36 5.65 29.84 -7.66
CA GLY A 36 4.47 29.06 -7.31
C GLY A 36 4.67 28.31 -5.99
N GLY A 37 5.84 27.70 -5.80
CA GLY A 37 6.19 27.01 -4.57
C GLY A 37 6.24 27.94 -3.36
N LEU A 38 6.97 29.05 -3.45
CA LEU A 38 7.07 30.02 -2.36
C LEU A 38 5.70 30.61 -1.98
N ALA A 39 4.91 31.02 -2.98
CA ALA A 39 3.59 31.59 -2.76
C ALA A 39 2.65 30.61 -2.06
N LEU A 40 2.54 29.37 -2.57
CA LEU A 40 1.61 28.40 -1.99
C LEU A 40 2.07 27.90 -0.60
N ALA A 41 3.38 27.78 -0.38
CA ALA A 41 3.93 27.47 0.93
C ALA A 41 3.56 28.54 1.97
N ALA A 42 3.72 29.82 1.63
CA ALA A 42 3.37 30.94 2.49
C ALA A 42 1.86 30.98 2.79
N VAL A 43 1.02 30.84 1.75
CA VAL A 43 -0.45 30.83 1.88
C VAL A 43 -0.91 29.69 2.79
N LEU A 44 -0.41 28.47 2.58
CA LEU A 44 -0.83 27.33 3.41
C LEU A 44 -0.28 27.44 4.84
N ALA A 45 0.94 27.94 5.03
CA ALA A 45 1.47 28.19 6.38
C ALA A 45 0.61 29.21 7.15
N ALA A 46 0.20 30.30 6.49
CA ALA A 46 -0.68 31.32 7.06
C ALA A 46 -2.08 30.75 7.35
N ALA A 47 -2.66 29.99 6.42
CA ALA A 47 -3.98 29.38 6.59
C ALA A 47 -4.04 28.35 7.73
N VAL A 48 -2.92 27.67 8.00
CA VAL A 48 -2.80 26.67 9.07
C VAL A 48 -2.64 27.29 10.44
N TRP A 49 -2.06 28.49 10.54
CA TRP A 49 -1.80 29.15 11.81
C TRP A 49 -3.01 29.18 12.76
N PRO A 50 -4.22 29.63 12.35
CA PRO A 50 -5.40 29.60 13.22
C PRO A 50 -5.92 28.18 13.49
N LEU A 51 -5.58 27.19 12.67
CA LEU A 51 -5.99 25.80 12.85
C LEU A 51 -5.15 25.07 13.91
N LEU A 52 -4.02 25.64 14.34
CA LEU A 52 -3.16 25.03 15.36
C LEU A 52 -3.86 24.82 16.71
N GLU A 53 -4.90 25.59 17.00
CA GLU A 53 -5.71 25.47 18.22
C GLU A 53 -6.83 24.43 18.06
N ARG A 54 -7.07 23.93 16.85
CA ARG A 54 -8.16 23.00 16.51
C ARG A 54 -7.57 21.70 15.93
N PRO A 55 -7.11 20.74 16.75
CA PRO A 55 -6.34 19.58 16.28
C PRO A 55 -7.09 18.71 15.26
N THR A 56 -8.42 18.59 15.39
CA THR A 56 -9.26 17.86 14.44
C THR A 56 -9.30 18.56 13.08
N ALA A 57 -9.47 19.89 13.06
CA ALA A 57 -9.47 20.68 11.82
C ALA A 57 -8.08 20.68 11.16
N LEU A 58 -7.02 20.81 11.94
CA LEU A 58 -5.64 20.71 11.48
C LEU A 58 -5.35 19.36 10.81
N MET A 59 -5.78 18.26 11.42
CA MET A 59 -5.64 16.93 10.81
C MET A 59 -6.37 16.82 9.47
N ARG A 60 -7.60 17.33 9.38
CA ARG A 60 -8.36 17.33 8.12
C ARG A 60 -7.67 18.17 7.05
N ALA A 61 -7.17 19.35 7.40
CA ALA A 61 -6.43 20.21 6.50
C ALA A 61 -5.17 19.52 5.95
N LYS A 62 -4.42 18.78 6.79
CA LYS A 62 -3.24 18.02 6.35
C LYS A 62 -3.56 16.89 5.38
N TYR A 63 -4.59 16.10 5.67
CA TYR A 63 -5.01 15.06 4.73
C TYR A 63 -5.51 15.66 3.43
N GLY A 64 -6.26 16.77 3.50
CA GLY A 64 -6.69 17.52 2.33
C GLY A 64 -5.51 18.03 1.49
N ALA A 65 -4.52 18.66 2.12
CA ALA A 65 -3.32 19.14 1.44
C ALA A 65 -2.51 18.00 0.81
N ALA A 66 -2.33 16.88 1.53
CA ALA A 66 -1.63 15.71 1.01
C ALA A 66 -2.34 15.07 -0.20
N ALA A 67 -3.65 15.20 -0.28
CA ALA A 67 -4.49 14.67 -1.36
C ALA A 67 -4.52 15.51 -2.63
N PHE A 68 -4.14 16.78 -2.52
CA PHE A 68 -4.42 17.76 -3.57
C PHE A 68 -3.70 17.41 -4.86
N LEU A 69 -2.37 17.21 -4.80
CA LEU A 69 -1.57 16.89 -5.98
C LEU A 69 -1.95 15.56 -6.66
N PRO A 70 -2.16 14.43 -5.95
CA PRO A 70 -2.69 13.21 -6.57
C PRO A 70 -4.03 13.45 -7.29
N GLY A 71 -4.92 14.25 -6.70
CA GLY A 71 -6.18 14.65 -7.32
C GLY A 71 -5.99 15.50 -8.57
N MET A 72 -5.02 16.43 -8.55
CA MET A 72 -4.67 17.24 -9.71
C MET A 72 -4.13 16.39 -10.86
N LEU A 73 -3.26 15.42 -10.57
CA LEU A 73 -2.69 14.53 -11.59
C LEU A 73 -3.79 13.71 -12.29
N VAL A 74 -4.76 13.22 -11.52
CA VAL A 74 -5.92 12.49 -12.03
C VAL A 74 -6.82 13.40 -12.84
N GLY A 75 -7.21 14.54 -12.27
CA GLY A 75 -8.10 15.53 -12.89
C GLY A 75 -7.54 16.18 -14.16
N GLY A 76 -6.23 16.42 -14.19
CA GLY A 76 -5.50 17.01 -15.32
C GLY A 76 -4.99 15.99 -16.32
N SER A 77 -5.23 14.69 -16.10
CA SER A 77 -4.78 13.65 -17.01
C SER A 77 -5.46 13.78 -18.38
N GLN A 78 -4.74 13.35 -19.43
CA GLN A 78 -5.26 13.32 -20.80
C GLN A 78 -6.55 12.50 -20.92
N TRP A 79 -6.76 11.54 -20.01
CA TRP A 79 -7.93 10.68 -19.93
C TRP A 79 -9.23 11.47 -19.72
N LEU A 80 -9.20 12.53 -18.90
CA LEU A 80 -10.36 13.38 -18.67
C LEU A 80 -10.47 14.53 -19.69
N SER A 81 -9.34 14.94 -20.31
CA SER A 81 -9.30 15.99 -21.33
C SER A 81 -9.87 17.37 -20.89
N ILE A 82 -9.99 17.62 -19.59
CA ILE A 82 -10.49 18.89 -19.03
C ILE A 82 -9.34 19.90 -18.79
N GLY A 83 -8.08 19.47 -18.99
CA GLY A 83 -6.90 20.32 -18.86
C GLY A 83 -6.73 20.90 -17.46
N VAL A 84 -6.38 22.19 -17.37
CA VAL A 84 -6.11 22.90 -16.12
C VAL A 84 -7.32 22.93 -15.19
N VAL A 85 -8.52 23.09 -15.75
CA VAL A 85 -9.77 23.09 -14.97
C VAL A 85 -9.99 21.73 -14.33
N GLY A 86 -9.74 20.65 -15.08
CA GLY A 86 -9.78 19.28 -14.57
C GLY A 86 -8.83 19.06 -13.40
N ALA A 87 -7.59 19.54 -13.54
CA ALA A 87 -6.60 19.45 -12.48
C ALA A 87 -7.07 20.18 -11.21
N ALA A 88 -7.58 21.41 -11.33
CA ALA A 88 -8.09 22.18 -10.20
C ALA A 88 -9.27 21.50 -9.50
N VAL A 89 -10.27 21.05 -10.27
CA VAL A 89 -11.46 20.35 -9.75
C VAL A 89 -11.08 19.01 -9.10
N GLY A 90 -10.23 18.22 -9.76
CA GLY A 90 -9.74 16.95 -9.25
C GLY A 90 -8.93 17.11 -7.96
N GLY A 91 -8.07 18.13 -7.89
CA GLY A 91 -7.34 18.48 -6.68
C GLY A 91 -8.28 18.85 -5.53
N ALA A 92 -9.24 19.74 -5.77
CA ALA A 92 -10.20 20.17 -4.76
C ALA A 92 -11.10 19.03 -4.26
N ALA A 93 -11.65 18.22 -5.17
CA ALA A 93 -12.49 17.07 -4.85
C ALA A 93 -11.71 16.02 -4.03
N SER A 94 -10.48 15.73 -4.44
CA SER A 94 -9.56 14.84 -3.71
C SER A 94 -9.26 15.36 -2.30
N SER A 95 -8.97 16.65 -2.17
CA SER A 95 -8.73 17.30 -0.87
C SER A 95 -9.93 17.20 0.06
N ALA A 96 -11.14 17.45 -0.44
CA ALA A 96 -12.36 17.30 0.34
C ALA A 96 -12.55 15.82 0.77
N LEU A 97 -12.44 14.88 -0.17
CA LEU A 97 -12.61 13.45 0.10
C LEU A 97 -11.60 12.95 1.15
N ALA A 98 -10.33 13.31 1.03
CA ALA A 98 -9.31 12.93 1.99
C ALA A 98 -9.51 13.60 3.36
N ALA A 99 -9.87 14.89 3.38
CA ALA A 99 -10.12 15.64 4.59
C ALA A 99 -11.26 15.03 5.42
N PHE A 100 -12.33 14.51 4.80
CA PHE A 100 -13.48 13.96 5.53
C PHE A 100 -13.49 12.44 5.66
N VAL A 101 -13.15 11.71 4.61
CA VAL A 101 -13.26 10.25 4.57
C VAL A 101 -11.96 9.59 5.02
N ALA A 102 -10.84 9.91 4.38
CA ALA A 102 -9.55 9.27 4.70
C ALA A 102 -9.11 9.58 6.14
N SER A 103 -9.30 10.83 6.59
CA SER A 103 -8.96 11.22 7.96
C SER A 103 -9.71 10.39 9.01
N ARG A 104 -11.03 10.19 8.84
CA ARG A 104 -11.86 9.37 9.74
C ARG A 104 -11.46 7.90 9.71
N LEU A 105 -11.20 7.37 8.52
CA LEU A 105 -10.78 5.99 8.36
C LEU A 105 -9.44 5.73 9.06
N ILE A 106 -8.44 6.60 8.84
CA ILE A 106 -7.10 6.41 9.41
C ILE A 106 -7.13 6.58 10.93
N VAL A 107 -7.82 7.60 11.46
CA VAL A 107 -7.97 7.80 12.91
C VAL A 107 -8.62 6.57 13.57
N ARG A 108 -9.68 6.03 12.96
CA ARG A 108 -10.33 4.81 13.46
C ARG A 108 -9.38 3.60 13.47
N GLN A 109 -8.49 3.49 12.48
CA GLN A 109 -7.50 2.41 12.44
C GLN A 109 -6.36 2.63 13.45
N GLU A 110 -5.97 3.88 13.69
CA GLU A 110 -4.98 4.29 14.70
C GLU A 110 -5.49 3.97 16.12
N GLU A 111 -6.73 4.34 16.43
CA GLU A 111 -7.40 4.02 17.71
C GLU A 111 -7.46 2.52 17.98
N GLN A 112 -7.59 1.71 16.93
CA GLN A 112 -7.61 0.24 17.03
C GLN A 112 -6.21 -0.38 17.08
N GLY A 113 -5.15 0.42 17.11
CA GLY A 113 -3.76 -0.04 17.05
C GLY A 113 -3.38 -0.73 15.75
N ARG A 114 -4.22 -0.62 14.70
CA ARG A 114 -4.02 -1.25 13.39
C ARG A 114 -3.23 -0.37 12.43
N TYR A 115 -2.99 0.89 12.79
CA TYR A 115 -2.27 1.87 11.99
C TYR A 115 -1.28 2.64 12.86
N ILE A 116 -0.04 2.78 12.39
CA ILE A 116 0.95 3.65 13.03
C ILE A 116 1.16 4.88 12.16
N ARG A 117 0.85 6.05 12.73
CA ARG A 117 1.12 7.34 12.10
C ARG A 117 2.53 7.82 12.48
N THR A 118 3.42 7.89 11.49
CA THR A 118 4.77 8.42 11.67
C THR A 118 4.76 9.95 11.65
N ARG A 119 5.84 10.58 12.12
CA ARG A 119 5.96 12.05 12.05
C ARG A 119 5.84 12.55 10.61
N PHE A 120 6.46 11.88 9.65
CA PHE A 120 6.42 12.25 8.22
C PHE A 120 5.23 11.68 7.44
N HIS A 121 4.19 11.20 8.13
CA HIS A 121 3.08 10.50 7.51
C HIS A 121 2.39 11.30 6.39
N TYR A 122 2.13 12.60 6.60
CA TYR A 122 1.46 13.44 5.61
C TYR A 122 2.34 13.74 4.39
N VAL A 123 3.64 13.98 4.61
CA VAL A 123 4.62 14.16 3.54
C VAL A 123 4.76 12.88 2.71
N TRP A 124 4.76 11.73 3.37
CA TRP A 124 4.79 10.42 2.71
C TRP A 124 3.51 10.15 1.91
N LEU A 125 2.33 10.45 2.46
CA LEU A 125 1.06 10.34 1.71
C LEU A 125 1.05 11.24 0.48
N PHE A 126 1.51 12.47 0.63
CA PHE A 126 1.61 13.43 -0.47
C PHE A 126 2.57 12.92 -1.56
N PHE A 127 3.82 12.64 -1.20
CA PHE A 127 4.86 12.28 -2.16
C PHE A 127 4.62 10.89 -2.75
N GLY A 128 4.44 9.89 -1.87
CA GLY A 128 4.16 8.52 -2.29
C GLY A 128 2.86 8.43 -3.07
N GLY A 129 1.82 9.16 -2.67
CA GLY A 129 0.55 9.14 -3.37
C GLY A 129 0.62 9.79 -4.74
N SER A 130 1.32 10.92 -4.86
CA SER A 130 1.50 11.60 -6.15
C SER A 130 2.33 10.75 -7.10
N LEU A 131 3.43 10.17 -6.61
CA LEU A 131 4.33 9.34 -7.40
C LEU A 131 3.65 8.05 -7.87
N VAL A 132 2.95 7.34 -6.99
CA VAL A 132 2.20 6.12 -7.35
C VAL A 132 1.06 6.45 -8.32
N THR A 133 0.33 7.54 -8.10
CA THR A 133 -0.73 7.98 -9.02
C THR A 133 -0.15 8.29 -10.40
N PHE A 134 0.96 9.03 -10.46
CA PHE A 134 1.65 9.36 -11.71
C PHE A 134 2.10 8.09 -12.46
N PHE A 135 2.80 7.19 -11.77
CA PHE A 135 3.24 5.94 -12.40
C PHE A 135 2.06 5.06 -12.83
N ALA A 136 0.99 4.99 -12.04
CA ALA A 136 -0.20 4.23 -12.39
C ALA A 136 -0.88 4.80 -13.64
N LEU A 137 -1.02 6.13 -13.75
CA LEU A 137 -1.58 6.78 -14.93
C LEU A 137 -0.74 6.47 -16.18
N ASN A 138 0.59 6.60 -16.08
CA ASN A 138 1.49 6.31 -17.21
C ASN A 138 1.50 4.82 -17.58
N ALA A 139 1.50 3.93 -16.59
CA ALA A 139 1.47 2.48 -16.83
C ALA A 139 0.16 2.05 -17.52
N LEU A 140 -0.98 2.60 -17.09
CA LEU A 140 -2.26 2.35 -17.74
C LEU A 140 -2.30 2.88 -19.16
N PHE A 141 -1.71 4.05 -19.41
CA PHE A 141 -1.59 4.61 -20.76
C PHE A 141 -0.70 3.79 -21.68
N VAL A 142 0.45 3.32 -21.18
CA VAL A 142 1.30 2.39 -21.94
C VAL A 142 0.58 1.07 -22.18
N ALA A 143 -0.10 0.53 -21.18
CA ALA A 143 -0.87 -0.70 -21.31
C ALA A 143 -2.00 -0.56 -22.34
N GLU A 144 -2.71 0.56 -22.35
CA GLU A 144 -3.76 0.87 -23.35
C GLU A 144 -3.20 0.87 -24.77
N ARG A 145 -2.02 1.46 -24.98
CA ARG A 145 -1.36 1.50 -26.30
C ARG A 145 -0.76 0.17 -26.72
N ALA A 146 -0.22 -0.60 -25.78
CA ALA A 146 0.51 -1.83 -26.07
C ALA A 146 -0.41 -3.01 -26.39
N ALA A 147 -1.60 -3.07 -25.79
CA ALA A 147 -2.52 -4.17 -25.99
C ALA A 147 -3.79 -3.70 -26.73
N PRO A 148 -4.21 -4.39 -27.81
CA PRO A 148 -5.47 -4.10 -28.48
C PRO A 148 -6.64 -4.64 -27.64
N TRP A 149 -6.87 -4.03 -26.47
CA TRP A 149 -7.83 -4.49 -25.46
C TRP A 149 -9.22 -4.71 -26.05
N GLN A 150 -9.62 -3.89 -27.00
CA GLN A 150 -10.91 -4.01 -27.66
C GLN A 150 -11.02 -5.27 -28.53
N THR A 151 -9.96 -5.59 -29.29
CA THR A 151 -9.89 -6.81 -30.09
C THR A 151 -9.86 -8.05 -29.20
N TRP A 152 -9.10 -7.99 -28.10
CA TRP A 152 -9.00 -9.09 -27.15
C TRP A 152 -10.29 -9.30 -26.34
N ALA A 153 -10.95 -8.23 -25.91
CA ALA A 153 -12.22 -8.32 -25.18
C ALA A 153 -13.36 -8.86 -26.07
N ARG A 154 -13.33 -8.59 -27.39
CA ARG A 154 -14.31 -9.12 -28.33
C ARG A 154 -14.03 -10.56 -28.75
N SER A 155 -12.77 -11.01 -28.73
CA SER A 155 -12.41 -12.37 -29.16
C SER A 155 -12.78 -13.44 -28.14
N ILE A 156 -12.95 -13.08 -26.86
CA ILE A 156 -13.31 -14.04 -25.81
C ILE A 156 -14.84 -14.21 -25.79
N PRO A 157 -15.36 -15.46 -25.88
CA PRO A 157 -16.78 -15.71 -25.75
C PRO A 157 -17.34 -15.18 -24.42
N MET A 158 -18.52 -14.57 -24.45
CA MET A 158 -19.13 -13.97 -23.25
C MET A 158 -19.24 -14.97 -22.08
N ALA A 159 -19.57 -16.23 -22.38
CA ALA A 159 -19.64 -17.30 -21.38
C ALA A 159 -18.29 -17.53 -20.66
N VAL A 160 -17.17 -17.40 -21.37
CA VAL A 160 -15.83 -17.53 -20.77
C VAL A 160 -15.53 -16.33 -19.89
N GLN A 161 -15.85 -15.10 -20.34
CA GLN A 161 -15.65 -13.89 -19.54
C GLN A 161 -16.46 -13.93 -18.24
N SER A 162 -17.76 -14.26 -18.32
CA SER A 162 -18.62 -14.38 -17.13
C SER A 162 -18.15 -15.50 -16.19
N SER A 163 -17.65 -16.61 -16.74
CA SER A 163 -17.09 -17.71 -15.94
C SER A 163 -15.82 -17.30 -15.21
N ILE A 164 -14.94 -16.53 -15.86
CA ILE A 164 -13.73 -15.99 -15.23
C ILE A 164 -14.11 -15.04 -14.07
N VAL A 165 -15.04 -14.11 -14.30
CA VAL A 165 -15.48 -13.18 -13.25
C VAL A 165 -16.12 -13.95 -12.08
N LEU A 166 -17.00 -14.92 -12.37
CA LEU A 166 -17.62 -15.75 -11.36
C LEU A 166 -16.58 -16.56 -10.57
N ALA A 167 -15.58 -17.13 -11.24
CA ALA A 167 -14.48 -17.85 -10.60
C ALA A 167 -13.70 -16.94 -9.63
N PHE A 168 -13.38 -15.71 -10.03
CA PHE A 168 -12.72 -14.74 -9.14
C PHE A 168 -13.60 -14.34 -7.95
N VAL A 169 -14.89 -14.15 -8.15
CA VAL A 169 -15.85 -13.82 -7.06
C VAL A 169 -15.95 -14.98 -6.06
N LEU A 170 -16.06 -16.21 -6.55
CA LEU A 170 -16.08 -17.41 -5.73
C LEU A 170 -14.76 -17.61 -4.97
N LEU A 171 -13.62 -17.41 -5.65
CA LEU A 171 -12.29 -17.47 -5.03
C LEU A 171 -12.16 -16.41 -3.92
N GLY A 172 -12.55 -15.17 -4.19
CA GLY A 172 -12.57 -14.09 -3.21
C GLY A 172 -13.46 -14.41 -2.01
N TYR A 173 -14.65 -15.00 -2.25
CA TYR A 173 -15.54 -15.46 -1.20
C TYR A 173 -14.90 -16.55 -0.33
N MET A 174 -14.24 -17.53 -0.95
CA MET A 174 -13.52 -18.59 -0.24
C MET A 174 -12.35 -18.04 0.58
N ILE A 175 -11.60 -17.06 0.06
CA ILE A 175 -10.54 -16.36 0.80
C ILE A 175 -11.12 -15.62 2.01
N CYS A 176 -12.25 -14.92 1.86
CA CYS A 176 -12.93 -14.25 2.97
C CYS A 176 -13.37 -15.23 4.06
N ILE A 177 -13.93 -16.39 3.70
CA ILE A 177 -14.28 -17.44 4.66
C ILE A 177 -13.01 -17.96 5.35
N GLY A 178 -11.96 -18.28 4.59
CA GLY A 178 -10.70 -18.77 5.14
C GLY A 178 -10.04 -17.77 6.10
N TRP A 179 -10.14 -16.48 5.80
CA TRP A 179 -9.68 -15.43 6.71
C TRP A 179 -10.51 -15.41 8.00
N GLN A 180 -11.84 -15.39 7.90
CA GLN A 180 -12.71 -15.37 9.08
C GLN A 180 -12.54 -16.63 9.94
N LYS A 181 -12.29 -17.78 9.30
CA LYS A 181 -12.03 -19.03 9.99
C LYS A 181 -10.82 -18.94 10.94
N ARG A 182 -9.80 -18.13 10.62
CA ARG A 182 -8.67 -17.90 11.53
C ARG A 182 -9.05 -17.18 12.82
N LYS A 183 -10.22 -16.54 12.87
CA LYS A 183 -10.71 -15.78 14.02
C LYS A 183 -11.84 -16.47 14.79
N THR A 184 -12.38 -17.56 14.26
CA THR A 184 -13.59 -18.21 14.80
C THR A 184 -13.37 -19.71 14.96
N GLU A 185 -13.83 -20.26 16.09
CA GLU A 185 -13.66 -21.69 16.40
C GLU A 185 -14.42 -22.59 15.42
N THR A 186 -15.61 -22.19 14.98
CA THR A 186 -16.46 -23.03 14.12
C THR A 186 -16.58 -22.50 12.69
N TRP A 187 -16.71 -23.41 11.72
CA TRP A 187 -16.92 -23.04 10.31
C TRP A 187 -18.27 -22.37 10.06
N ARG A 188 -19.30 -22.68 10.87
CA ARG A 188 -20.62 -22.03 10.77
C ARG A 188 -20.53 -20.54 11.11
N GLN A 189 -19.81 -20.17 12.16
CA GLN A 189 -19.56 -18.77 12.53
C GLN A 189 -18.71 -18.03 11.49
N ALA A 190 -17.65 -18.67 10.97
CA ALA A 190 -16.85 -18.08 9.90
C ALA A 190 -17.71 -17.74 8.67
N ARG A 191 -18.60 -18.67 8.27
CA ARG A 191 -19.48 -18.49 7.13
C ARG A 191 -20.53 -17.40 7.37
N SER A 192 -21.13 -17.33 8.56
CA SER A 192 -22.10 -16.28 8.89
C SER A 192 -21.45 -14.89 8.93
N ALA A 193 -20.25 -14.77 9.51
CA ALA A 193 -19.47 -13.54 9.52
C ALA A 193 -19.06 -13.11 8.09
N ALA A 194 -18.74 -14.06 7.23
CA ALA A 194 -18.40 -13.80 5.84
C ALA A 194 -19.61 -13.45 4.95
N ARG A 195 -20.87 -13.68 5.36
CA ARG A 195 -22.05 -13.41 4.50
C ARG A 195 -22.15 -11.96 4.05
N ARG A 196 -21.85 -10.99 4.91
CA ARG A 196 -21.89 -9.56 4.51
C ARG A 196 -20.83 -9.23 3.46
N ALA A 197 -19.59 -9.67 3.68
CA ALA A 197 -18.51 -9.47 2.71
C ALA A 197 -18.76 -10.23 1.40
N GLY A 198 -19.27 -11.46 1.50
CA GLY A 198 -19.65 -12.27 0.36
C GLY A 198 -20.80 -11.69 -0.44
N GLY A 199 -21.82 -11.12 0.21
CA GLY A 199 -22.89 -10.41 -0.46
C GLY A 199 -22.37 -9.23 -1.27
N ALA A 200 -21.46 -8.43 -0.69
CA ALA A 200 -20.81 -7.34 -1.42
C ALA A 200 -19.97 -7.84 -2.62
N LEU A 201 -19.23 -8.94 -2.46
CA LEU A 201 -18.48 -9.57 -3.55
C LEU A 201 -19.39 -10.09 -4.67
N LEU A 202 -20.52 -10.70 -4.33
CA LEU A 202 -21.49 -11.19 -5.31
C LEU A 202 -22.14 -10.04 -6.08
N VAL A 203 -22.57 -8.98 -5.39
CA VAL A 203 -23.12 -7.79 -6.05
C VAL A 203 -22.08 -7.13 -6.95
N GLY A 204 -20.84 -6.97 -6.48
CA GLY A 204 -19.73 -6.46 -7.29
C GLY A 204 -19.43 -7.35 -8.50
N GLY A 205 -19.48 -8.67 -8.33
CA GLY A 205 -19.34 -9.66 -9.39
C GLY A 205 -20.42 -9.56 -10.46
N LEU A 206 -21.69 -9.42 -10.04
CA LEU A 206 -22.81 -9.23 -10.96
C LEU A 206 -22.70 -7.92 -11.74
N LEU A 207 -22.29 -6.83 -11.08
CA LEU A 207 -22.02 -5.54 -11.74
C LEU A 207 -20.87 -5.65 -12.75
N LEU A 208 -19.81 -6.39 -12.42
CA LEU A 208 -18.70 -6.67 -13.34
C LEU A 208 -19.15 -7.48 -14.55
N ILE A 209 -20.00 -8.51 -14.35
CA ILE A 209 -20.57 -9.28 -15.45
C ILE A 209 -21.47 -8.39 -16.32
N ALA A 210 -22.33 -7.56 -15.71
CA ALA A 210 -23.18 -6.62 -16.45
C ALA A 210 -22.34 -5.63 -17.27
N ALA A 211 -21.27 -5.07 -16.68
CA ALA A 211 -20.34 -4.20 -17.38
C ALA A 211 -19.63 -4.93 -18.54
N ALA A 212 -19.13 -6.14 -18.31
CA ALA A 212 -18.52 -6.99 -19.34
C ALA A 212 -19.49 -7.27 -20.50
N SER A 213 -20.75 -7.55 -20.19
CA SER A 213 -21.81 -7.73 -21.20
C SER A 213 -22.00 -6.46 -22.03
N MET A 214 -22.03 -5.28 -21.40
CA MET A 214 -22.16 -4.01 -22.12
C MET A 214 -21.00 -3.77 -23.09
N PHE A 215 -19.76 -4.14 -22.74
CA PHE A 215 -18.62 -4.08 -23.67
C PHE A 215 -18.76 -5.08 -24.81
N HIS A 216 -19.18 -6.31 -24.50
CA HIS A 216 -19.30 -7.38 -25.48
C HIS A 216 -20.36 -7.05 -26.55
N TYR A 217 -21.51 -6.51 -26.15
CA TYR A 217 -22.56 -6.08 -27.07
C TYR A 217 -22.29 -4.73 -27.74
N GLY A 218 -21.14 -4.10 -27.48
CA GLY A 218 -20.77 -2.82 -28.08
C GLY A 218 -21.61 -1.63 -27.59
N LEU A 219 -22.36 -1.78 -26.50
CA LEU A 219 -23.08 -0.68 -25.86
C LEU A 219 -22.14 0.35 -25.26
N TRP A 220 -20.92 -0.08 -24.92
CA TRP A 220 -19.88 0.81 -24.39
C TRP A 220 -18.54 0.52 -25.07
N SER A 221 -17.81 1.59 -25.43
CA SER A 221 -16.43 1.46 -25.89
C SER A 221 -15.52 1.14 -24.71
N VAL A 222 -14.58 0.20 -24.91
CA VAL A 222 -13.52 -0.08 -23.93
C VAL A 222 -12.71 1.19 -23.64
N HIS A 223 -12.54 2.05 -24.64
CA HIS A 223 -11.86 3.33 -24.50
C HIS A 223 -12.62 4.28 -23.56
N ASP A 224 -13.94 4.36 -23.66
CA ASP A 224 -14.76 5.22 -22.80
C ASP A 224 -14.75 4.75 -21.36
N ALA A 225 -14.83 3.44 -21.12
CA ALA A 225 -14.74 2.93 -19.76
C ALA A 225 -13.34 3.08 -19.17
N ALA A 226 -12.31 2.85 -19.97
CA ALA A 226 -10.95 3.09 -19.54
C ALA A 226 -10.77 4.57 -19.14
N ARG A 227 -11.35 5.54 -19.89
CA ARG A 227 -11.38 6.99 -19.55
C ARG A 227 -11.82 7.28 -18.12
N PHE A 228 -12.75 6.51 -17.56
CA PHE A 228 -13.21 6.68 -16.18
C PHE A 228 -12.48 5.77 -15.19
N VAL A 229 -12.31 4.49 -15.53
CA VAL A 229 -11.74 3.48 -14.61
C VAL A 229 -10.25 3.74 -14.39
N GLY A 230 -9.52 4.13 -15.44
CA GLY A 230 -8.07 4.33 -15.36
C GLY A 230 -7.69 5.39 -14.32
N PRO A 231 -8.17 6.63 -14.42
CA PRO A 231 -7.87 7.69 -13.45
C PRO A 231 -8.33 7.35 -12.03
N LEU A 232 -9.51 6.73 -11.88
CA LEU A 232 -10.03 6.32 -10.57
C LEU A 232 -9.17 5.22 -9.94
N LEU A 233 -8.74 4.24 -10.72
CA LEU A 233 -7.86 3.18 -10.27
C LEU A 233 -6.48 3.73 -9.88
N SER A 234 -5.91 4.61 -10.70
CA SER A 234 -4.64 5.29 -10.39
C SER A 234 -4.73 6.08 -9.10
N TYR A 235 -5.84 6.81 -8.89
CA TYR A 235 -6.09 7.54 -7.66
C TYR A 235 -6.18 6.60 -6.44
N ALA A 236 -6.96 5.52 -6.57
CA ALA A 236 -7.12 4.53 -5.52
C ALA A 236 -5.79 3.89 -5.14
N LEU A 237 -4.97 3.50 -6.12
CA LEU A 237 -3.63 2.98 -5.90
C LEU A 237 -2.72 4.01 -5.23
N GLY A 238 -2.80 5.27 -5.67
CA GLY A 238 -2.11 6.41 -5.08
C GLY A 238 -2.38 6.56 -3.58
N TRP A 239 -3.59 6.26 -3.12
CA TRP A 239 -3.91 6.30 -1.69
C TRP A 239 -3.59 5.02 -0.95
N MET A 240 -3.91 3.88 -1.56
CA MET A 240 -3.78 2.59 -0.90
C MET A 240 -2.32 2.25 -0.61
N LEU A 241 -1.40 2.53 -1.53
CA LEU A 241 0.00 2.14 -1.39
C LEU A 241 0.72 2.89 -0.24
N PRO A 242 0.66 4.24 -0.15
CA PRO A 242 1.29 4.94 0.96
C PRO A 242 0.59 4.67 2.30
N CYS A 243 -0.74 4.49 2.30
CA CYS A 243 -1.46 4.05 3.50
C CYS A 243 -1.01 2.65 3.95
N ALA A 244 -0.71 1.74 3.02
CA ALA A 244 -0.24 0.40 3.35
C ALA A 244 1.02 0.43 4.21
N VAL A 245 1.90 1.43 4.07
CA VAL A 245 3.10 1.57 4.92
C VAL A 245 2.74 1.71 6.40
N GLY A 246 1.76 2.53 6.75
CA GLY A 246 1.35 2.67 8.15
C GLY A 246 0.69 1.40 8.72
N LEU A 247 -0.01 0.63 7.88
CA LEU A 247 -0.54 -0.69 8.24
C LEU A 247 0.57 -1.73 8.41
N LEU A 248 1.58 -1.70 7.53
CA LEU A 248 2.74 -2.57 7.59
C LEU A 248 3.56 -2.28 8.85
N LEU A 249 3.79 -1.01 9.19
CA LEU A 249 4.46 -0.59 10.42
C LEU A 249 3.71 -1.06 11.66
N ALA A 250 2.37 -0.95 11.67
CA ALA A 250 1.56 -1.46 12.78
C ALA A 250 1.73 -2.98 12.95
N LYS A 251 1.69 -3.74 11.86
CA LYS A 251 1.94 -5.19 11.88
C LYS A 251 3.39 -5.53 12.22
N ASN A 252 4.33 -4.64 11.94
CA ASN A 252 5.75 -4.84 12.21
C ASN A 252 6.06 -4.99 13.71
N ARG A 253 5.11 -4.62 14.59
CA ARG A 253 5.28 -4.80 16.05
C ARG A 253 5.41 -6.27 16.47
N TYR A 254 4.70 -7.16 15.79
CA TYR A 254 4.58 -8.57 16.16
C TYR A 254 5.40 -9.51 15.27
N ARG A 255 5.75 -9.06 14.06
CA ARG A 255 6.52 -9.83 13.08
C ARG A 255 7.35 -8.89 12.21
N PRO A 256 8.48 -9.31 11.62
CA PRO A 256 9.31 -8.47 10.75
C PRO A 256 8.69 -8.27 9.35
N VAL A 257 7.43 -7.83 9.28
CA VAL A 257 6.66 -7.73 8.04
C VAL A 257 7.27 -6.72 7.08
N LEU A 258 7.74 -5.57 7.59
CA LEU A 258 8.31 -4.52 6.75
C LEU A 258 9.55 -5.03 6.01
N GLY A 259 10.50 -5.61 6.75
CA GLY A 259 11.72 -6.17 6.17
C GLY A 259 11.44 -7.32 5.21
N SER A 260 10.46 -8.16 5.54
CA SER A 260 10.02 -9.27 4.67
C SER A 260 9.39 -8.78 3.35
N VAL A 261 8.55 -7.74 3.40
CA VAL A 261 7.95 -7.16 2.18
C VAL A 261 9.03 -6.50 1.32
N LEU A 262 9.96 -5.77 1.94
CA LEU A 262 11.06 -5.14 1.22
C LEU A 262 11.97 -6.20 0.57
N GLY A 263 12.32 -7.24 1.32
CA GLY A 263 13.07 -8.40 0.81
C GLY A 263 12.37 -9.07 -0.37
N MET A 264 11.05 -9.27 -0.28
CA MET A 264 10.23 -9.83 -1.36
C MET A 264 10.27 -8.95 -2.62
N ILE A 265 10.13 -7.63 -2.48
CA ILE A 265 10.20 -6.70 -3.61
C ILE A 265 11.58 -6.78 -4.28
N GLY A 266 12.66 -6.75 -3.49
CA GLY A 266 14.02 -6.93 -3.99
C GLY A 266 14.20 -8.26 -4.73
N ALA A 267 13.66 -9.34 -4.18
CA ALA A 267 13.70 -10.67 -4.76
C ALA A 267 12.95 -10.76 -6.11
N ILE A 268 11.80 -10.09 -6.23
CA ILE A 268 11.04 -10.00 -7.49
C ILE A 268 11.86 -9.29 -8.57
N PHE A 269 12.55 -8.19 -8.24
CA PHE A 269 13.43 -7.51 -9.19
C PHE A 269 14.58 -8.40 -9.65
N VAL A 270 15.24 -9.10 -8.71
CA VAL A 270 16.31 -10.07 -9.04
C VAL A 270 15.77 -11.18 -9.94
N LEU A 271 14.57 -11.71 -9.65
CA LEU A 271 13.93 -12.76 -10.43
C LEU A 271 13.58 -12.30 -11.85
N ILE A 272 13.03 -11.09 -12.02
CA ILE A 272 12.71 -10.51 -13.34
C ILE A 272 13.95 -10.46 -14.22
N VAL A 273 15.09 -10.05 -13.66
CA VAL A 273 16.36 -10.04 -14.41
C VAL A 273 16.81 -11.46 -14.73
N GLY A 274 16.77 -12.37 -13.74
CA GLY A 274 17.09 -13.78 -13.97
C GLY A 274 16.26 -14.41 -15.09
N ILE A 275 14.97 -14.10 -15.17
CA ILE A 275 14.07 -14.53 -16.25
C ILE A 275 14.43 -13.88 -17.58
N SER A 276 14.81 -12.59 -17.58
CA SER A 276 15.17 -11.87 -18.81
C SER A 276 16.46 -12.42 -19.44
N VAL A 277 17.39 -12.90 -18.62
CA VAL A 277 18.63 -13.54 -19.06
C VAL A 277 18.44 -15.04 -19.36
N PHE A 278 17.29 -15.62 -18.99
CA PHE A 278 17.00 -17.04 -19.17
C PHE A 278 17.22 -17.59 -20.59
N PRO A 279 16.82 -16.90 -21.69
CA PRO A 279 17.05 -17.40 -23.03
C PRO A 279 18.53 -17.59 -23.40
N MET A 280 19.43 -16.78 -22.82
CA MET A 280 20.88 -16.92 -23.01
C MET A 280 21.44 -18.15 -22.27
N LEU A 281 20.70 -18.71 -21.29
CA LEU A 281 21.10 -19.89 -20.50
C LEU A 281 21.09 -21.20 -21.27
N LEU A 282 20.36 -21.26 -22.38
CA LEU A 282 20.22 -22.49 -23.16
C LEU A 282 21.46 -22.77 -24.04
N LEU A 283 22.46 -21.87 -24.03
CA LEU A 283 23.74 -22.07 -24.69
C LEU A 283 24.69 -22.93 -23.83
N PRO A 284 25.35 -23.95 -24.41
CA PRO A 284 26.28 -24.81 -23.67
C PRO A 284 27.47 -23.98 -23.12
N GLY A 285 27.75 -24.13 -21.82
CA GLY A 285 28.83 -23.43 -21.11
C GLY A 285 28.40 -22.35 -20.11
N SER A 286 27.10 -22.08 -19.96
CA SER A 286 26.60 -20.92 -19.19
C SER A 286 26.11 -21.20 -17.75
N GLY A 287 26.82 -22.06 -17.00
CA GLY A 287 26.38 -22.49 -15.66
C GLY A 287 26.19 -21.36 -14.64
N LEU A 288 26.95 -20.26 -14.76
CA LEU A 288 26.92 -19.13 -13.82
C LEU A 288 25.64 -18.27 -13.93
N MET A 289 24.97 -18.28 -15.07
CA MET A 289 23.84 -17.38 -15.31
C MET A 289 22.52 -17.87 -14.65
N TRP A 290 22.44 -19.14 -14.19
CA TRP A 290 21.32 -19.64 -13.38
C TRP A 290 21.25 -19.02 -11.98
N ALA A 291 22.35 -18.42 -11.52
CA ALA A 291 22.47 -17.90 -10.17
C ALA A 291 21.45 -16.79 -9.90
N GLY A 292 21.12 -15.92 -10.86
CA GLY A 292 20.10 -14.88 -10.68
C GLY A 292 18.70 -15.44 -10.38
N LEU A 293 18.28 -16.48 -11.12
CA LEU A 293 16.96 -17.09 -10.94
C LEU A 293 16.88 -17.83 -9.59
N VAL A 294 17.90 -18.62 -9.26
CA VAL A 294 17.97 -19.38 -8.01
C VAL A 294 18.06 -18.44 -6.81
N THR A 295 18.93 -17.42 -6.85
CA THR A 295 19.05 -16.44 -5.76
C THR A 295 17.77 -15.66 -5.54
N GLY A 296 17.11 -15.19 -6.60
CA GLY A 296 15.81 -14.53 -6.52
C GLY A 296 14.75 -15.42 -5.85
N LEU A 297 14.66 -16.70 -6.24
CA LEU A 297 13.73 -17.64 -5.63
C LEU A 297 14.04 -17.90 -4.14
N VAL A 298 15.32 -18.06 -3.80
CA VAL A 298 15.76 -18.23 -2.40
C VAL A 298 15.38 -16.99 -1.57
N MET A 299 15.59 -15.78 -2.09
CA MET A 299 15.21 -14.55 -1.40
C MET A 299 13.69 -14.45 -1.19
N ILE A 300 12.87 -14.91 -2.15
CA ILE A 300 11.41 -15.00 -1.99
C ILE A 300 11.07 -15.94 -0.84
N VAL A 301 11.65 -17.16 -0.83
CA VAL A 301 11.39 -18.15 0.23
C VAL A 301 11.79 -17.62 1.60
N LEU A 302 12.97 -17.01 1.72
CA LEU A 302 13.45 -16.42 2.97
C LEU A 302 12.53 -15.28 3.44
N SER A 303 12.05 -14.43 2.53
CA SER A 303 11.12 -13.34 2.83
C SER A 303 9.75 -13.84 3.28
N ILE A 304 9.27 -14.98 2.75
CA ILE A 304 8.04 -15.63 3.26
C ILE A 304 8.31 -16.25 4.63
N LEU A 305 9.45 -16.91 4.79
CA LEU A 305 9.80 -17.61 6.00
C LEU A 305 9.96 -16.66 7.19
N SER A 306 10.49 -15.45 6.98
CA SER A 306 10.57 -14.41 8.02
C SER A 306 9.20 -13.93 8.50
N MET A 307 8.15 -14.00 7.66
CA MET A 307 6.77 -13.72 8.09
C MET A 307 6.12 -14.86 8.87
N ILE A 308 6.50 -16.11 8.59
CA ILE A 308 5.95 -17.31 9.23
C ILE A 308 6.63 -17.58 10.57
N LYS A 309 7.97 -17.52 10.60
CA LYS A 309 8.82 -17.84 11.77
C LYS A 309 9.61 -16.61 12.25
N PRO A 310 8.95 -15.62 12.88
CA PRO A 310 9.62 -14.41 13.39
C PRO A 310 10.66 -14.72 14.48
N GLN A 311 10.58 -15.87 15.15
CA GLN A 311 11.56 -16.29 16.17
C GLN A 311 12.98 -16.46 15.60
N SER A 312 13.11 -16.82 14.32
CA SER A 312 14.39 -17.03 13.65
C SER A 312 14.79 -15.82 12.78
N HIS A 313 14.30 -14.62 13.09
CA HIS A 313 14.51 -13.42 12.28
C HIS A 313 16.00 -13.07 12.09
N VAL A 314 16.86 -13.23 13.11
CA VAL A 314 18.31 -12.98 12.97
C VAL A 314 18.91 -13.91 11.92
N THR A 315 18.67 -15.22 12.03
CA THR A 315 19.21 -16.21 11.09
C THR A 315 18.65 -16.02 9.68
N ILE A 316 17.33 -15.88 9.54
CA ILE A 316 16.67 -15.71 8.23
C ILE A 316 17.11 -14.40 7.58
N GLY A 317 17.17 -13.31 8.35
CA GLY A 317 17.63 -12.01 7.87
C GLY A 317 19.08 -12.03 7.42
N SER A 318 19.98 -12.70 8.16
CA SER A 318 21.38 -12.88 7.76
C SER A 318 21.51 -13.67 6.46
N PHE A 319 20.75 -14.76 6.28
CA PHE A 319 20.69 -15.49 5.01
C PHE A 319 20.13 -14.62 3.88
N LEU A 320 19.14 -13.77 4.17
CA LEU A 320 18.57 -12.87 3.18
C LEU A 320 19.59 -11.80 2.74
N ILE A 321 20.39 -11.27 3.66
CA ILE A 321 21.53 -10.37 3.35
C ILE A 321 22.55 -11.10 2.48
N LEU A 322 22.94 -12.33 2.85
CA LEU A 322 23.90 -13.12 2.10
C LEU A 322 23.41 -13.42 0.68
N ALA A 323 22.15 -13.84 0.54
CA ALA A 323 21.52 -14.07 -0.77
C ALA A 323 21.44 -12.78 -1.60
N SER A 324 21.18 -11.64 -0.97
CA SER A 324 21.17 -10.32 -1.64
C SER A 324 22.57 -9.95 -2.14
N ILE A 325 23.62 -10.20 -1.36
CA ILE A 325 25.03 -9.98 -1.80
C ILE A 325 25.37 -10.92 -2.97
N LEU A 326 24.97 -12.19 -2.89
CA LEU A 326 25.24 -13.19 -3.93
C LEU A 326 24.52 -12.85 -5.25
N SER A 327 23.37 -12.17 -5.19
CA SER A 327 22.63 -11.74 -6.38
C SER A 327 23.43 -10.80 -7.30
N PHE A 328 24.34 -10.00 -6.74
CA PHE A 328 25.22 -9.12 -7.53
C PHE A 328 26.17 -9.90 -8.45
N VAL A 329 26.65 -11.06 -7.98
CA VAL A 329 27.55 -11.94 -8.75
C VAL A 329 26.75 -12.75 -9.77
N GLY A 330 25.58 -13.27 -9.37
CA GLY A 330 24.83 -14.24 -10.16
C GLY A 330 23.94 -13.67 -11.27
N ALA A 331 23.46 -12.44 -11.14
CA ALA A 331 22.55 -11.84 -12.11
C ALA A 331 23.26 -10.95 -13.16
N ALA A 332 24.59 -11.10 -13.34
CA ALA A 332 25.41 -10.25 -14.22
C ALA A 332 25.18 -8.74 -13.99
N GLY A 333 25.32 -8.28 -12.74
CA GLY A 333 25.03 -6.89 -12.37
C GLY A 333 23.53 -6.53 -12.37
N GLY A 334 22.66 -7.53 -12.49
CA GLY A 334 21.21 -7.46 -12.61
C GLY A 334 20.51 -6.80 -11.43
N LEU A 335 20.44 -5.49 -11.52
CA LEU A 335 19.75 -4.54 -10.64
C LEU A 335 20.38 -4.42 -9.24
N ILE A 336 21.37 -3.52 -9.17
CA ILE A 336 21.81 -2.86 -7.92
C ILE A 336 20.62 -2.51 -7.04
N ILE A 337 19.51 -2.09 -7.64
CA ILE A 337 18.25 -1.78 -6.95
C ILE A 337 17.67 -3.02 -6.23
N GLY A 338 17.56 -4.17 -6.90
CA GLY A 338 17.01 -5.40 -6.32
C GLY A 338 17.86 -5.91 -5.16
N GLY A 339 19.19 -5.94 -5.34
CA GLY A 339 20.15 -6.33 -4.30
C GLY A 339 20.15 -5.37 -3.10
N VAL A 340 20.15 -4.04 -3.34
CA VAL A 340 20.11 -3.03 -2.27
C VAL A 340 18.79 -3.08 -1.50
N ILE A 341 17.64 -3.20 -2.19
CA ILE A 341 16.34 -3.36 -1.55
C ILE A 341 16.30 -4.66 -0.73
N GLY A 342 16.85 -5.75 -1.26
CA GLY A 342 16.99 -7.02 -0.55
C GLY A 342 17.84 -6.91 0.72
N LEU A 343 18.96 -6.21 0.63
CA LEU A 343 19.88 -5.98 1.75
C LEU A 343 19.21 -5.13 2.85
N LEU A 344 18.52 -4.05 2.47
CA LEU A 344 17.70 -3.25 3.40
C LEU A 344 16.60 -4.10 4.04
N GLY A 345 15.93 -4.95 3.26
CA GLY A 345 14.93 -5.89 3.76
C GLY A 345 15.51 -6.87 4.78
N GLY A 346 16.64 -7.49 4.46
CA GLY A 346 17.38 -8.38 5.34
C GLY A 346 17.83 -7.69 6.64
N ALA A 347 18.42 -6.50 6.54
CA ALA A 347 18.83 -5.71 7.70
C ALA A 347 17.64 -5.35 8.61
N LEU A 348 16.50 -5.00 8.04
CA LEU A 348 15.26 -4.76 8.79
C LEU A 348 14.69 -6.02 9.45
N VAL A 349 14.88 -7.19 8.83
CA VAL A 349 14.51 -8.48 9.45
C VAL A 349 15.46 -8.82 10.60
N VAL A 350 16.79 -8.65 10.42
CA VAL A 350 17.79 -8.90 11.47
C VAL A 350 17.62 -7.96 12.66
N GLY A 351 17.44 -6.66 12.41
CA GLY A 351 17.30 -5.64 13.45
C GLY A 351 15.93 -5.63 14.13
N TRP A 352 15.04 -6.57 13.80
CA TRP A 352 13.71 -6.62 14.38
C TRP A 352 13.75 -7.16 15.82
N SER A 353 13.49 -6.29 16.79
CA SER A 353 13.49 -6.61 18.22
C SER A 353 12.09 -6.68 18.83
N GLY A 354 11.11 -7.16 18.06
CA GLY A 354 9.69 -7.01 18.40
C GLY A 354 9.31 -7.46 19.82
N LYS A 355 8.21 -6.88 20.35
CA LYS A 355 7.70 -7.25 21.67
C LYS A 355 7.30 -8.72 21.63
N GLN A 356 8.09 -9.58 22.27
CA GLN A 356 7.58 -10.88 22.68
C GLN A 356 6.37 -10.57 23.57
N GLU A 357 5.22 -11.17 23.27
CA GLU A 357 4.15 -11.23 24.27
C GLU A 357 4.81 -11.93 25.46
N GLU A 358 5.19 -11.15 26.47
CA GLU A 358 5.33 -11.66 27.83
C GLU A 358 3.99 -12.33 28.09
N LYS A 359 3.95 -13.66 27.87
CA LYS A 359 2.95 -14.49 28.51
C LYS A 359 3.08 -14.11 29.95
N THR A 360 2.12 -13.34 30.42
CA THR A 360 1.93 -13.04 31.83
C THR A 360 1.73 -14.41 32.46
N SER A 361 2.83 -15.02 32.88
CA SER A 361 2.89 -16.03 33.91
C SER A 361 2.56 -15.31 35.21
N SER A 362 1.31 -14.83 35.27
CA SER A 362 0.53 -14.74 36.48
C SER A 362 -0.08 -16.14 36.68
N ASP A 363 0.69 -17.21 36.86
CA ASP A 363 1.33 -17.68 38.11
C ASP A 363 1.81 -16.65 39.14
N SER A 364 1.04 -15.59 39.34
CA SER A 364 0.74 -15.15 40.69
C SER A 364 -0.11 -16.28 41.27
N SER A 365 0.56 -17.21 41.96
CA SER A 365 -0.10 -18.02 42.97
C SER A 365 -1.11 -17.11 43.69
N PRO A 366 -2.38 -17.52 43.85
CA PRO A 366 -3.30 -16.75 44.67
C PRO A 366 -2.61 -16.48 46.00
N PRO A 367 -2.62 -15.23 46.52
CA PRO A 367 -2.01 -14.95 47.81
C PRO A 367 -2.56 -15.97 48.80
N ALA A 368 -1.66 -16.74 49.42
CA ALA A 368 -2.01 -17.75 50.40
C ALA A 368 -3.05 -17.16 51.34
N SER A 369 -4.23 -17.78 51.38
CA SER A 369 -5.32 -17.36 52.24
C SER A 369 -4.78 -17.10 53.65
N PRO A 370 -5.13 -15.96 54.29
CA PRO A 370 -4.75 -15.72 55.67
C PRO A 370 -5.33 -16.86 56.51
N ILE A 371 -4.46 -17.57 57.24
CA ILE A 371 -4.85 -18.57 58.22
C ILE A 371 -5.86 -17.91 59.19
N PRO A 372 -7.06 -18.50 59.39
CA PRO A 372 -8.01 -17.95 60.34
C PRO A 372 -7.41 -17.98 61.76
N PRO A 373 -7.54 -16.92 62.56
CA PRO A 373 -7.07 -16.92 63.93
C PRO A 373 -7.81 -17.99 64.73
N HIS A 374 -7.03 -18.80 65.44
CA HIS A 374 -7.49 -19.78 66.41
C HIS A 374 -8.56 -19.17 67.32
N SER A 375 -9.76 -19.74 67.31
CA SER A 375 -10.77 -19.46 68.34
C SER A 375 -10.33 -20.12 69.64
N PRO A 376 -10.12 -19.37 70.74
CA PRO A 376 -9.91 -19.97 72.03
C PRO A 376 -11.26 -20.46 72.55
N THR A 377 -11.28 -21.75 72.85
CA THR A 377 -12.03 -22.41 73.92
C THR A 377 -12.72 -21.43 74.88
N MET A 378 -14.05 -21.43 74.90
CA MET A 378 -14.79 -21.08 76.11
C MET A 378 -15.67 -22.25 76.52
N THR A 379 -15.26 -22.84 77.63
CA THR A 379 -16.01 -23.66 78.56
C THR A 379 -17.24 -22.91 79.08
N GLY A 380 -18.38 -23.58 79.09
CA GLY A 380 -19.61 -23.20 79.79
C GLY A 380 -20.52 -24.39 79.86
#